data_AF-A0A8S2SR35-F1
#
_entry.id   AF-A0A8S2SR35-F1
#
_cell.length_a   1.000
_cell.length_b   1.000
_cell.length_c   1.000
_cell.angle_alpha   90.00
_cell.angle_beta   90.00
_cell.angle_gamma   90.00
#
_symmetry.space_group_name_H-M   'P 1'
#
loop_
_entity.id
_entity.type
_entity.pdbx_description
1 polymer ?
#
loop_
_entity_poly.entity_id
_entity_poly.type
_entity_poly.pdbx_seq_one_letter_code
_entity_poly.pdbx_strand_id
1 'polypeptide(L)' 'MIPKLTATKEQLCFLFTLCGKTLDMVAVLEAGHRVIGIEGCQSGVEAFFQENNIKYEIEKDETNKCQTYK' A
#
# COMPACT_ATOMS: atom_id res chain seq x y z
N MET A 1 -14.70 -0.32 -11.12
CA MET A 1 -13.43 -0.73 -11.75
C MET A 1 -12.88 -2.00 -11.13
N ILE A 2 -12.69 -2.03 -9.80
CA ILE A 2 -12.18 -3.20 -9.04
C ILE A 2 -12.93 -4.51 -9.35
N PRO A 3 -14.28 -4.61 -9.33
CA PRO A 3 -14.96 -5.90 -9.56
C PRO A 3 -14.70 -6.53 -10.95
N LYS A 4 -14.45 -5.69 -11.97
CA LYS A 4 -14.09 -6.16 -13.31
C LYS A 4 -12.67 -6.71 -13.34
N LEU A 5 -11.75 -6.07 -12.62
CA LEU A 5 -10.35 -6.48 -12.53
C LEU A 5 -10.19 -7.78 -11.72
N THR A 6 -11.02 -7.98 -10.70
CA THR A 6 -10.96 -9.18 -9.84
C THR A 6 -11.81 -10.34 -10.33
N ALA A 7 -12.60 -10.15 -11.40
CA ALA A 7 -13.63 -11.10 -11.81
C ALA A 7 -14.49 -11.55 -10.61
N THR A 8 -14.90 -10.57 -9.81
CA THR A 8 -15.67 -10.73 -8.55
C THR A 8 -15.03 -11.63 -7.49
N LYS A 9 -13.74 -11.97 -7.60
CA LYS A 9 -13.02 -12.66 -6.53
C LYS A 9 -12.75 -11.71 -5.37
N GLU A 10 -12.87 -12.23 -4.16
CA GLU A 10 -12.65 -11.49 -2.91
C GLU A 10 -11.26 -11.78 -2.31
N GLN A 11 -10.81 -10.94 -1.38
CA GLN A 11 -9.60 -11.16 -0.56
C GLN A 11 -8.29 -11.37 -1.36
N LEU A 12 -8.19 -10.82 -2.55
CA LEU A 12 -6.95 -10.83 -3.35
C LEU A 12 -5.85 -9.95 -2.72
N CYS A 13 -4.62 -10.14 -3.18
CA CYS A 13 -3.47 -9.32 -2.82
C CYS A 13 -2.95 -8.56 -4.05
N PHE A 14 -2.87 -7.23 -3.94
CA PHE A 14 -2.38 -6.35 -5.00
C PHE A 14 -0.99 -5.84 -4.66
N LEU A 15 -0.09 -5.89 -5.65
CA LEU A 15 1.26 -5.32 -5.55
C LEU A 15 1.32 -4.05 -6.40
N PHE A 16 1.71 -2.94 -5.77
CA PHE A 16 1.95 -1.67 -6.45
C PHE A 16 3.44 -1.33 -6.34
N THR A 17 4.16 -1.46 -7.45
CA THR A 17 5.58 -1.07 -7.52
C THR A 17 5.72 0.41 -7.86
N LEU A 18 6.60 1.11 -7.15
CA LEU A 18 6.76 2.56 -7.24
C LEU A 18 5.42 3.27 -6.99
N CYS A 19 4.77 2.88 -5.90
CA CYS A 19 3.37 3.24 -5.66
C CYS A 19 3.15 4.74 -5.35
N GLY A 20 4.22 5.47 -5.01
CA GLY A 20 4.15 6.83 -4.54
C GLY A 20 3.10 6.96 -3.43
N LYS A 21 2.08 7.78 -3.70
CA LYS A 21 0.93 7.99 -2.81
C LYS A 21 -0.42 7.80 -3.52
N THR A 22 -0.50 6.85 -4.46
CA THR A 22 -1.73 6.65 -5.26
C THR A 22 -2.95 6.32 -4.39
N LEU A 23 -4.09 6.95 -4.68
CA LEU A 23 -5.37 6.64 -4.05
C LEU A 23 -5.94 5.28 -4.48
N ASP A 24 -5.41 4.69 -5.56
CA ASP A 24 -5.82 3.35 -6.00
C ASP A 24 -5.58 2.28 -4.93
N MET A 25 -4.52 2.44 -4.11
CA MET A 25 -4.27 1.54 -2.99
C MET A 25 -5.38 1.60 -1.94
N VAL A 26 -5.89 2.80 -1.64
CA VAL A 26 -7.03 2.99 -0.73
C VAL A 26 -8.29 2.36 -1.31
N ALA A 27 -8.57 2.59 -2.59
CA ALA A 27 -9.72 2.00 -3.26
C ALA A 27 -9.68 0.45 -3.28
N VAL A 28 -8.49 -0.16 -3.40
CA VAL A 28 -8.30 -1.61 -3.29
C VAL A 28 -8.55 -2.10 -1.85
N LEU A 29 -8.07 -1.38 -0.84
CA LEU A 29 -8.31 -1.69 0.57
C LEU A 29 -9.79 -1.60 0.94
N GLU A 30 -10.47 -0.52 0.53
CA GLU A 30 -11.92 -0.31 0.73
C GLU A 30 -12.77 -1.39 0.05
N ALA A 31 -12.29 -1.94 -1.07
CA ALA A 31 -12.93 -3.06 -1.75
C ALA A 31 -12.73 -4.42 -1.03
N GLY A 32 -12.05 -4.46 0.12
CA GLY A 32 -11.84 -5.67 0.91
C GLY A 32 -10.68 -6.55 0.44
N HIS A 33 -9.76 -5.98 -0.34
CA HIS A 33 -8.52 -6.66 -0.76
C HIS A 33 -7.32 -6.16 0.03
N ARG A 34 -6.21 -6.88 -0.04
CA ARG A 34 -4.94 -6.51 0.59
C ARG A 34 -4.04 -5.79 -0.41
N VAL A 35 -3.21 -4.88 0.09
CA VAL A 35 -2.25 -4.12 -0.71
C VAL A 35 -0.85 -4.29 -0.15
N ILE A 36 0.12 -4.43 -1.05
CA ILE A 36 1.55 -4.29 -0.78
C ILE A 36 2.05 -3.16 -1.69
N GLY A 37 2.57 -2.09 -1.09
CA GLY A 37 3.22 -0.99 -1.80
C GLY A 37 4.73 -1.08 -1.68
N ILE A 38 5.45 -0.89 -2.79
CA ILE A 38 6.91 -0.73 -2.80
C ILE A 38 7.22 0.68 -3.30
N GLU A 39 7.95 1.45 -2.51
CA GLU A 39 8.31 2.82 -2.82
C GLU A 39 9.73 3.13 -2.33
N GLY A 40 10.50 3.87 -3.13
CA GLY A 40 11.88 4.27 -2.81
C GLY A 40 11.96 5.62 -2.07
N CYS A 41 10.90 6.42 -2.13
CA CYS A 41 10.80 7.73 -1.48
C CYS A 41 10.07 7.63 -0.15
N GLN A 42 10.82 7.61 0.95
CA GLN A 42 10.27 7.53 2.32
C GLN A 42 9.21 8.61 2.60
N SER A 43 9.44 9.86 2.19
CA SER A 43 8.49 10.95 2.40
C SER A 43 7.18 10.75 1.64
N GLY A 44 7.21 10.06 0.49
CA GLY A 44 6.00 9.69 -0.24
C GLY A 44 5.15 8.67 0.52
N VAL A 45 5.80 7.69 1.15
CA VAL A 45 5.13 6.68 2.00
C VAL A 45 4.53 7.34 3.25
N GLU A 46 5.31 8.13 3.98
CA GLU A 46 4.83 8.82 5.19
C GLU A 46 3.66 9.76 4.88
N ALA A 47 3.75 10.53 3.79
CA ALA A 47 2.66 11.39 3.32
C ALA A 47 1.41 10.58 2.95
N PHE A 48 1.56 9.41 2.29
CA PHE A 48 0.42 8.55 1.98
C PHE A 48 -0.34 8.11 3.25
N PHE A 49 0.37 7.63 4.26
CA PHE A 49 -0.26 7.20 5.52
C PHE A 49 -0.92 8.38 6.25
N GLN A 50 -0.23 9.53 6.33
CA GLN A 50 -0.74 10.72 7.00
C GLN A 50 -1.97 11.31 6.30
N GLU A 51 -1.91 11.53 4.98
CA GLU A 51 -3.01 12.13 4.19
C GLU A 51 -4.29 11.28 4.25
N ASN A 52 -4.15 9.95 4.33
CA ASN A 52 -5.27 9.02 4.39
C ASN A 52 -5.67 8.62 5.82
N ASN A 53 -5.07 9.23 6.86
CA ASN A 53 -5.32 8.94 8.27
C ASN A 53 -5.14 7.45 8.66
N ILE A 54 -4.20 6.78 8.00
CA ILE A 54 -3.88 5.37 8.26
C ILE A 54 -2.77 5.33 9.31
N LYS A 55 -3.04 4.73 10.47
CA LYS A 55 -2.02 4.48 11.48
C LYS A 55 -1.08 3.38 11.00
N TYR A 56 0.20 3.53 11.29
CA TYR A 56 1.21 2.55 10.92
C TYR A 56 2.28 2.38 12.00
N GLU A 57 2.93 1.23 11.95
CA GLU A 57 4.16 0.93 12.67
C GLU A 57 5.32 0.78 11.69
N ILE A 58 6.53 1.20 12.10
CA ILE A 58 7.73 1.08 11.28
C ILE A 58 8.60 -0.06 11.81
N GLU A 59 8.91 -1.02 10.95
CA GLU A 59 9.92 -2.03 11.17
C GLU A 59 11.12 -1.77 10.26
N LYS A 60 12.31 -1.64 10.85
CA LYS A 60 13.55 -1.35 10.09
C LYS A 60 14.35 -2.62 9.87
N ASP A 61 14.83 -2.82 8.65
CA ASP A 61 15.77 -3.88 8.29
C ASP A 61 17.13 -3.25 7.96
N GLU A 62 18.06 -3.37 8.92
CA GLU A 62 19.43 -2.83 8.78
C GLU A 62 20.26 -3.59 7.74
N THR A 63 19.96 -4.87 7.49
CA THR A 63 20.70 -5.72 6.55
C THR A 63 20.42 -5.28 5.12
N ASN A 64 19.13 -5.13 4.80
CA ASN A 64 18.68 -4.75 3.46
C ASN A 64 18.52 -3.24 3.28
N LYS A 65 18.77 -2.45 4.33
CA LYS A 65 18.63 -0.98 4.35
C LYS A 65 17.24 -0.53 3.87
N CYS A 66 16.21 -1.23 4.33
CA CYS A 66 14.82 -0.92 4.00
C CYS A 66 13.97 -0.77 5.27
N GLN A 67 12.75 -0.27 5.09
CA GLN A 67 11.79 -0.06 6.16
C GLN A 67 10.43 -0.57 5.69
N THR A 68 9.69 -1.20 6.58
CA THR A 68 8.33 -1.66 6.33
C THR A 68 7.36 -0.84 7.17
N TYR A 69 6.31 -0.34 6.52
CA TYR A 69 5.22 0.39 7.13
C TYR A 69 4.00 -0.55 7.15
N LYS A 70 3.49 -0.87 8.35
CA LYS A 70 2.41 -1.86 8.56
C LYS A 70 1.22 -1.23 9.26
#